data_AF-A0A7W1SV57-F1
#
_entry.id   AF-A0A7W1SV57-F1
#
_cell.length_a   1.000
_cell.length_b   1.000
_cell.length_c   1.000
_cell.angle_alpha   90.00
_cell.angle_beta   90.00
_cell.angle_gamma   90.00
#
_symmetry.space_group_name_H-M   'P 1'
#
loop_
_entity.id
_entity.type
_entity.pdbx_description
1 polymer ?
#
loop_
_entity_poly.entity_id
_entity_poly.type
_entity_poly.pdbx_seq_one_letter_code
_entity_poly.pdbx_strand_id
1 'polypeptide(L)'
;MKKSALFACLSLLLFAVGCGSSSSSSNFTPTGNFTNGSLSGQYTYQVNGIDLSANPSLAYVRAGVFTADGNGNITSGTDDFSENVALTSTFAGTYSVANDGTGTLTLTFPSGTLTFAITLVNSTKVYMTEADVNLTGGGIAQQQSTSAFTNPPDGTYVFRDHSENSSLGPIGAVGLMTVSAGVVTGSEDVNQNGITDTRTLTTGLFNFPDTSGRGTGSYTDSTGFTSTFIYYWVNSNTFNIFCTTPGAFGLGAAERQTGAPFSNTSLSGSYAYGSRGDTFTYLNGVHTVGRFTSDGAGNLSAGAFDVAQDGTPAANVTYTGTYSMDATGRAALVITPTTGGTGNQIYYMVSPSRAFFLVVDPNKVAEGTADLQLVSSFSNSTMNGQFGFLMHGFDTNPPDTFDRVGTLSWNGSGALTLNEFVNVSGSTNSVVLTGTYAVSSNGRTTGSIANLSSNLVFYLVSGSDAYVLQNDDSAEIDGVISKQP
;
A
#
# COMPACT_ATOMS: atom_id res chain seq x y z
N MET A 1 51.23 43.80 -52.25
CA MET A 1 50.97 43.50 -53.68
C MET A 1 50.05 42.29 -53.75
N LYS A 2 48.83 42.47 -54.32
CA LYS A 2 48.07 41.54 -55.21
C LYS A 2 48.03 40.05 -54.78
N LYS A 3 46.92 39.35 -54.53
CA LYS A 3 45.53 39.34 -55.07
C LYS A 3 44.74 38.29 -54.23
N SER A 4 43.48 38.53 -53.81
CA SER A 4 42.22 38.00 -54.42
C SER A 4 42.08 36.46 -54.29
N ALA A 5 40.98 35.81 -53.88
CA ALA A 5 39.54 36.02 -54.07
C ALA A 5 38.77 35.02 -53.14
N LEU A 6 37.63 35.38 -52.49
CA LEU A 6 36.24 34.96 -52.84
C LEU A 6 36.01 33.42 -52.66
N PHE A 7 35.07 32.88 -51.87
CA PHE A 7 33.62 33.09 -51.84
C PHE A 7 32.95 32.27 -50.69
N ALA A 8 31.76 32.74 -50.29
CA ALA A 8 30.55 31.99 -49.88
C ALA A 8 30.40 31.36 -48.48
N CYS A 9 29.35 31.85 -47.81
CA CYS A 9 28.63 31.28 -46.68
C CYS A 9 28.16 29.83 -46.89
N LEU A 10 28.19 29.00 -45.85
CA LEU A 10 27.04 28.15 -45.48
C LEU A 10 27.20 27.59 -44.05
N SER A 11 26.21 27.88 -43.21
CA SER A 11 25.92 27.25 -41.92
C SER A 11 25.66 25.74 -42.08
N LEU A 12 26.17 24.91 -41.17
CA LEU A 12 25.67 23.55 -40.95
C LEU A 12 25.86 23.14 -39.49
N LEU A 13 24.74 23.23 -38.75
CA LEU A 13 24.41 22.39 -37.60
C LEU A 13 24.54 20.92 -38.04
N LEU A 14 25.38 20.13 -37.39
CA LEU A 14 25.38 18.69 -37.57
C LEU A 14 24.18 18.09 -36.82
N PHE A 15 23.14 17.75 -37.59
CA PHE A 15 22.21 16.69 -37.25
C PHE A 15 22.95 15.35 -37.36
N ALA A 16 23.10 14.63 -36.25
CA ALA A 16 23.32 13.19 -36.29
C ALA A 16 21.94 12.52 -36.41
N VAL A 17 21.55 12.20 -37.65
CA VAL A 17 20.47 11.26 -37.95
C VAL A 17 20.98 9.86 -37.61
N GLY A 18 20.69 9.40 -36.41
CA GLY A 18 20.74 7.98 -36.08
C GLY A 18 19.47 7.31 -36.62
N CYS A 19 19.60 6.53 -37.69
CA CYS A 19 18.52 5.71 -38.22
C CYS A 19 17.96 4.80 -37.11
N GLY A 20 16.66 4.94 -36.86
CA GLY A 20 15.90 4.05 -36.01
C GLY A 20 15.89 2.64 -36.58
N SER A 21 16.37 1.69 -35.77
CA SER A 21 15.84 0.34 -35.76
C SER A 21 14.50 0.40 -35.04
N SER A 22 13.43 0.21 -35.82
CA SER A 22 12.05 0.05 -35.36
C SER A 22 11.90 -1.21 -34.50
N SER A 23 12.29 -1.14 -33.23
CA SER A 23 11.54 -1.84 -32.20
C SER A 23 10.21 -1.11 -32.11
N SER A 24 9.13 -1.78 -32.51
CA SER A 24 7.77 -1.31 -32.30
C SER A 24 7.64 -0.71 -30.89
N SER A 25 7.60 0.62 -30.79
CA SER A 25 6.95 1.26 -29.66
C SER A 25 5.55 0.67 -29.68
N SER A 26 5.22 -0.22 -28.73
CA SER A 26 3.82 -0.45 -28.42
C SER A 26 3.23 0.94 -28.26
N ASN A 27 2.34 1.35 -29.17
CA ASN A 27 1.66 2.63 -29.05
C ASN A 27 0.86 2.54 -27.76
N PHE A 28 1.45 2.99 -26.64
CA PHE A 28 0.73 3.15 -25.40
C PHE A 28 -0.37 4.15 -25.71
N THR A 29 -1.59 3.63 -25.70
CA THR A 29 -2.78 4.42 -25.96
C THR A 29 -3.41 4.62 -24.60
N PRO A 30 -3.40 5.84 -24.04
CA PRO A 30 -4.06 6.11 -22.77
C PRO A 30 -5.53 5.66 -22.82
N THR A 31 -5.93 4.71 -21.97
CA THR A 31 -7.33 4.26 -21.86
C THR A 31 -7.84 4.40 -20.43
N GLY A 32 -9.13 4.60 -20.22
CA GLY A 32 -9.72 4.75 -18.88
C GLY A 32 -10.84 5.79 -18.80
N ASN A 33 -10.94 6.68 -19.79
CA ASN A 33 -11.97 7.73 -19.88
C ASN A 33 -12.02 8.63 -18.63
N PHE A 34 -10.88 8.81 -17.98
CA PHE A 34 -10.76 9.68 -16.82
C PHE A 34 -10.62 11.14 -17.25
N THR A 35 -11.07 12.04 -16.39
CA THR A 35 -10.89 13.50 -16.52
C THR A 35 -10.78 14.09 -15.12
N ASN A 36 -10.58 15.41 -14.99
CA ASN A 36 -10.68 16.07 -13.68
C ASN A 36 -12.03 15.78 -12.99
N GLY A 37 -13.12 15.61 -13.76
CA GLY A 37 -14.44 15.26 -13.24
C GLY A 37 -14.49 13.90 -12.53
N SER A 38 -13.52 13.02 -12.78
CA SER A 38 -13.39 11.72 -12.12
C SER A 38 -12.88 11.83 -10.68
N LEU A 39 -12.18 12.91 -10.33
CA LEU A 39 -11.73 13.21 -8.97
C LEU A 39 -12.60 14.33 -8.39
N SER A 40 -13.71 13.94 -7.76
CA SER A 40 -14.69 14.89 -7.20
C SER A 40 -15.22 14.40 -5.86
N GLY A 41 -15.47 15.33 -4.94
CA GLY A 41 -15.91 15.06 -3.58
C GLY A 41 -14.76 15.01 -2.57
N GLN A 42 -15.05 14.49 -1.38
CA GLN A 42 -14.10 14.45 -0.27
C GLN A 42 -13.37 13.10 -0.23
N TYR A 43 -12.07 13.14 0.02
CA TYR A 43 -11.20 11.96 0.10
C TYR A 43 -10.37 12.04 1.37
N THR A 44 -10.16 10.91 2.02
CA THR A 44 -9.10 10.74 3.02
C THR A 44 -7.91 10.04 2.37
N TYR A 45 -6.70 10.38 2.77
CA TYR A 45 -5.48 9.75 2.28
C TYR A 45 -4.53 9.37 3.42
N GLN A 46 -3.67 8.41 3.13
CA GLN A 46 -2.54 8.02 3.96
C GLN A 46 -1.30 7.85 3.07
N VAL A 47 -0.16 8.39 3.52
CA VAL A 47 1.14 8.28 2.86
C VAL A 47 2.20 8.02 3.93
N ASN A 48 3.09 7.06 3.70
CA ASN A 48 4.33 6.91 4.47
C ASN A 48 5.52 7.07 3.53
N GLY A 49 6.63 7.57 4.04
CA GLY A 49 7.74 7.98 3.21
C GLY A 49 9.01 8.32 3.98
N ILE A 50 10.02 8.80 3.27
CA ILE A 50 11.30 9.24 3.81
C ILE A 50 11.56 10.70 3.44
N ASP A 51 11.90 11.51 4.43
CA ASP A 51 12.48 12.85 4.23
C ASP A 51 13.99 12.72 3.98
N LEU A 52 14.39 12.98 2.74
CA LEU A 52 15.77 12.91 2.27
C LEU A 52 16.56 14.19 2.60
N SER A 53 15.89 15.25 3.04
CA SER A 53 16.54 16.51 3.43
C SER A 53 17.19 16.44 4.81
N ALA A 54 16.75 15.50 5.66
CA ALA A 54 17.35 15.20 6.94
C ALA A 54 18.65 14.37 6.82
N ASN A 55 19.55 14.48 7.80
CA ASN A 55 20.77 13.68 7.88
C ASN A 55 20.97 13.09 9.30
N PRO A 56 20.76 11.78 9.50
CA PRO A 56 20.29 10.81 8.50
C PRO A 56 18.85 11.11 8.03
N SER A 57 18.46 10.55 6.88
CA SER A 57 17.09 10.65 6.38
C SER A 57 16.11 10.08 7.40
N LEU A 58 14.91 10.66 7.47
CA LEU A 58 13.93 10.36 8.51
C LEU A 58 12.65 9.81 7.91
N ALA A 59 12.08 8.77 8.52
CA ALA A 59 10.77 8.28 8.14
C ALA A 59 9.68 9.25 8.60
N TYR A 60 8.69 9.46 7.75
CA TYR A 60 7.49 10.23 8.07
C TYR A 60 6.23 9.48 7.68
N VAL A 61 5.14 9.86 8.33
CA VAL A 61 3.79 9.45 7.96
C VAL A 61 2.89 10.68 7.85
N ARG A 62 1.90 10.58 6.96
CA ARG A 62 0.83 11.55 6.83
C ARG A 62 -0.50 10.87 6.66
N ALA A 63 -1.52 11.47 7.24
CA ALA A 63 -2.90 11.17 6.93
C ALA A 63 -3.69 12.48 6.86
N GLY A 64 -4.67 12.54 6.00
CA GLY A 64 -5.42 13.78 5.84
C GLY A 64 -6.70 13.59 5.07
N VAL A 65 -7.33 14.72 4.79
CA VAL A 65 -8.56 14.83 4.03
C VAL A 65 -8.46 16.00 3.07
N PHE A 66 -9.04 15.86 1.87
CA PHE A 66 -9.16 16.94 0.92
C PHE A 66 -10.49 16.88 0.16
N THR A 67 -10.96 18.03 -0.32
CA THR A 67 -12.16 18.13 -1.15
C THR A 67 -11.79 18.57 -2.57
N ALA A 68 -11.96 17.67 -3.54
CA ALA A 68 -11.77 17.96 -4.96
C ALA A 68 -13.08 18.42 -5.61
N ASP A 69 -13.01 19.42 -6.49
CA ASP A 69 -14.18 20.07 -7.09
C ASP A 69 -14.66 19.48 -8.43
N GLY A 70 -14.01 18.43 -8.94
CA GLY A 70 -14.21 17.91 -10.30
C GLY A 70 -13.67 18.78 -11.44
N ASN A 71 -13.05 19.94 -11.18
CA ASN A 71 -12.55 20.89 -12.16
C ASN A 71 -11.05 21.23 -12.03
N GLY A 72 -10.32 20.49 -11.20
CA GLY A 72 -8.86 20.65 -11.01
C GLY A 72 -8.45 21.46 -9.79
N ASN A 73 -9.36 21.77 -8.86
CA ASN A 73 -9.05 22.49 -7.62
C ASN A 73 -9.35 21.66 -6.37
N ILE A 74 -8.49 21.78 -5.38
CA ILE A 74 -8.74 21.34 -4.01
C ILE A 74 -9.23 22.55 -3.21
N THR A 75 -10.49 22.49 -2.80
CA THR A 75 -11.18 23.64 -2.17
C THR A 75 -10.93 23.73 -0.66
N SER A 76 -10.59 22.61 -0.04
CA SER A 76 -10.19 22.53 1.37
C SER A 76 -9.42 21.24 1.63
N GLY A 77 -8.55 21.27 2.62
CA GLY A 77 -7.88 20.09 3.14
C GLY A 77 -7.25 20.30 4.50
N THR A 78 -7.08 19.19 5.21
CA THR A 78 -6.39 19.10 6.50
C THR A 78 -5.43 17.91 6.43
N ASP A 79 -4.18 18.13 6.80
CA ASP A 79 -3.12 17.15 6.86
C ASP A 79 -2.66 17.01 8.31
N ASP A 80 -2.51 15.77 8.75
CA ASP A 80 -1.76 15.41 9.95
C ASP A 80 -0.49 14.70 9.52
N PHE A 81 0.63 15.26 9.92
CA PHE A 81 1.98 14.81 9.59
C PHE A 81 2.73 14.45 10.86
N SER A 82 3.54 13.40 10.82
CA SER A 82 4.48 13.11 11.89
C SER A 82 5.80 12.59 11.33
N GLU A 83 6.87 13.24 11.78
CA GLU A 83 8.26 12.80 11.71
C GLU A 83 8.80 12.84 13.14
N ASN A 84 8.33 11.91 13.98
CA ASN A 84 8.46 11.90 15.46
C ASN A 84 7.65 12.95 16.24
N VAL A 85 7.13 13.99 15.58
CA VAL A 85 6.25 14.99 16.19
C VAL A 85 5.02 15.20 15.31
N ALA A 86 3.83 14.94 15.87
CA ALA A 86 2.57 15.14 15.17
C ALA A 86 2.24 16.64 15.03
N LEU A 87 1.92 17.06 13.81
CA LEU A 87 1.51 18.41 13.44
C LEU A 87 0.25 18.33 12.58
N THR A 88 -0.65 19.30 12.74
CA THR A 88 -1.84 19.46 11.90
C THR A 88 -1.73 20.76 11.11
N SER A 89 -1.98 20.71 9.80
CA SER A 89 -1.98 21.89 8.93
C SER A 89 -3.15 21.85 7.96
N THR A 90 -3.64 23.02 7.57
CA THR A 90 -4.66 23.14 6.51
C THR A 90 -4.00 23.48 5.19
N PHE A 91 -4.64 23.07 4.09
CA PHE A 91 -4.17 23.35 2.74
C PHE A 91 -5.33 23.59 1.77
N ALA A 92 -5.01 24.24 0.66
CA ALA A 92 -5.78 24.18 -0.58
C ALA A 92 -4.90 23.55 -1.65
N GLY A 93 -5.30 23.52 -2.91
CA GLY A 93 -4.46 22.90 -3.92
C GLY A 93 -5.08 22.82 -5.30
N THR A 94 -4.41 22.08 -6.17
CA THR A 94 -4.86 21.81 -7.54
C THR A 94 -4.58 20.36 -7.91
N TYR A 95 -5.27 19.86 -8.92
CA TYR A 95 -4.97 18.55 -9.49
C TYR A 95 -5.24 18.53 -10.99
N SER A 96 -4.64 17.55 -11.66
CA SER A 96 -4.94 17.22 -13.05
C SER A 96 -5.05 15.71 -13.21
N VAL A 97 -5.98 15.26 -14.06
CA VAL A 97 -6.21 13.84 -14.37
C VAL A 97 -6.25 13.66 -15.89
N ALA A 98 -5.33 12.85 -16.40
CA ALA A 98 -5.26 12.43 -17.79
C ALA A 98 -6.26 11.31 -18.10
N ASN A 99 -6.44 11.01 -19.39
CA ASN A 99 -7.43 10.02 -19.85
C ASN A 99 -7.20 8.60 -19.30
N ASP A 100 -5.95 8.26 -18.98
CA ASP A 100 -5.56 6.98 -18.39
C ASP A 100 -5.65 6.93 -16.86
N GLY A 101 -6.10 8.03 -16.25
CA GLY A 101 -6.21 8.16 -14.80
C GLY A 101 -4.92 8.63 -14.13
N THR A 102 -3.78 8.70 -14.84
CA THR A 102 -2.55 9.31 -14.32
C THR A 102 -2.73 10.82 -14.13
N GLY A 103 -1.95 11.44 -13.26
CA GLY A 103 -2.11 12.86 -13.00
C GLY A 103 -1.17 13.41 -11.95
N THR A 104 -1.47 14.64 -11.53
CA THR A 104 -0.77 15.32 -10.45
C THR A 104 -1.76 15.85 -9.41
N LEU A 105 -1.37 15.81 -8.14
CA LEU A 105 -2.06 16.46 -7.03
C LEU A 105 -1.06 17.37 -6.31
N THR A 106 -1.32 18.66 -6.27
CA THR A 106 -0.49 19.65 -5.55
C THR A 106 -1.23 20.17 -4.34
N LEU A 107 -0.68 19.94 -3.16
CA LEU A 107 -1.16 20.46 -1.88
C LEU A 107 -0.37 21.73 -1.53
N THR A 108 -1.08 22.81 -1.25
CA THR A 108 -0.50 24.13 -0.94
C THR A 108 -0.78 24.48 0.52
N PHE A 109 0.24 24.30 1.35
CA PHE A 109 0.25 24.67 2.76
C PHE A 109 0.73 26.12 2.95
N PRO A 110 0.48 26.73 4.12
CA PRO A 110 1.12 28.00 4.48
C PRO A 110 2.67 27.93 4.50
N SER A 111 3.24 26.75 4.73
CA SER A 111 4.68 26.49 4.82
C SER A 111 5.35 26.14 3.49
N GLY A 112 4.59 25.79 2.45
CA GLY A 112 5.13 25.32 1.18
C GLY A 112 4.15 24.47 0.38
N THR A 113 4.65 23.84 -0.67
CA THR A 113 3.87 22.95 -1.53
C THR A 113 4.38 21.53 -1.46
N LEU A 114 3.47 20.58 -1.60
CA LEU A 114 3.75 19.17 -1.75
C LEU A 114 3.09 18.66 -3.04
N THR A 115 3.81 17.90 -3.85
CA THR A 115 3.33 17.40 -5.14
C THR A 115 3.36 15.89 -5.15
N PHE A 116 2.22 15.29 -5.50
CA PHE A 116 2.14 13.86 -5.79
C PHE A 116 1.90 13.62 -7.28
N ALA A 117 2.56 12.58 -7.81
CA ALA A 117 2.04 11.87 -8.95
C ALA A 117 0.89 10.97 -8.47
N ILE A 118 -0.20 10.92 -9.23
CA ILE A 118 -1.38 10.13 -8.88
C ILE A 118 -1.79 9.20 -10.01
N THR A 119 -2.48 8.11 -9.69
CA THR A 119 -3.25 7.31 -10.65
C THR A 119 -4.60 6.92 -10.05
N LEU A 120 -5.69 7.32 -10.70
CA LEU A 120 -7.03 6.89 -10.32
C LEU A 120 -7.21 5.42 -10.66
N VAL A 121 -7.53 4.59 -9.66
CA VAL A 121 -8.04 3.24 -9.90
C VAL A 121 -9.49 3.34 -10.38
N ASN A 122 -10.27 4.20 -9.73
CA ASN A 122 -11.63 4.56 -10.09
C ASN A 122 -11.96 5.89 -9.39
N SER A 123 -13.22 6.35 -9.45
CA SER A 123 -13.65 7.59 -8.80
C SER A 123 -13.73 7.52 -7.27
N THR A 124 -13.35 6.41 -6.63
CA THR A 124 -13.35 6.27 -5.17
C THR A 124 -12.00 5.87 -4.59
N LYS A 125 -11.00 5.59 -5.43
CA LYS A 125 -9.66 5.13 -5.01
C LYS A 125 -8.58 5.69 -5.94
N VAL A 126 -7.60 6.34 -5.33
CA VAL A 126 -6.45 6.98 -6.00
C VAL A 126 -5.17 6.44 -5.40
N TYR A 127 -4.23 6.02 -6.23
CA TYR A 127 -2.86 5.73 -5.84
C TYR A 127 -1.99 6.97 -5.96
N MET A 128 -1.03 7.14 -5.06
CA MET A 128 -0.24 8.36 -4.92
C MET A 128 1.21 8.05 -4.61
N THR A 129 2.12 8.83 -5.20
CA THR A 129 3.56 8.79 -4.94
C THR A 129 4.10 10.22 -4.87
N GLU A 130 5.00 10.49 -3.92
CA GLU A 130 5.72 11.76 -3.82
C GLU A 130 6.46 12.11 -5.10
N ALA A 131 6.37 13.37 -5.52
CA ALA A 131 7.02 13.89 -6.73
C ALA A 131 8.04 15.01 -6.45
N ASP A 132 8.24 15.39 -5.19
CA ASP A 132 9.21 16.42 -4.80
C ASP A 132 10.63 15.86 -4.63
N VAL A 133 11.63 16.71 -4.88
CA VAL A 133 13.05 16.29 -5.00
C VAL A 133 13.73 15.86 -3.70
N ASN A 134 13.09 16.04 -2.55
CA ASN A 134 13.65 15.69 -1.23
C ASN A 134 12.74 14.73 -0.44
N LEU A 135 11.70 14.22 -1.05
CA LEU A 135 10.75 13.33 -0.40
C LEU A 135 10.53 12.10 -1.27
N THR A 136 10.41 10.98 -0.59
CA THR A 136 9.84 9.75 -1.14
C THR A 136 8.68 9.33 -0.28
N GLY A 137 7.71 8.63 -0.86
CA GLY A 137 6.55 8.11 -0.17
C GLY A 137 5.48 7.61 -1.13
N GLY A 138 4.76 6.60 -0.68
CA GLY A 138 3.64 5.99 -1.40
C GLY A 138 2.39 5.99 -0.54
N GLY A 139 1.22 6.04 -1.19
CA GLY A 139 -0.04 6.10 -0.46
C GLY A 139 -1.28 5.91 -1.29
N ILE A 140 -2.42 5.96 -0.60
CA ILE A 140 -3.75 5.78 -1.19
C ILE A 140 -4.67 6.87 -0.66
N ALA A 141 -5.48 7.46 -1.56
CA ALA A 141 -6.65 8.25 -1.20
C ALA A 141 -7.94 7.49 -1.51
N GLN A 142 -8.92 7.58 -0.62
CA GLN A 142 -10.22 6.93 -0.75
C GLN A 142 -11.34 7.95 -0.54
N GLN A 143 -12.35 7.90 -1.40
CA GLN A 143 -13.50 8.80 -1.30
C GLN A 143 -14.28 8.51 -0.02
N GLN A 144 -14.61 9.58 0.71
CA GLN A 144 -15.34 9.50 1.96
C GLN A 144 -16.85 9.50 1.73
N SER A 145 -17.57 8.66 2.48
CA SER A 145 -19.02 8.75 2.60
C SER A 145 -19.39 9.69 3.74
N THR A 146 -19.79 10.92 3.40
CA THR A 146 -20.08 12.00 4.38
C THR A 146 -21.20 11.68 5.36
N SER A 147 -22.08 10.72 5.04
CA SER A 147 -23.10 10.21 5.97
C SER A 147 -22.51 9.58 7.24
N ALA A 148 -21.25 9.13 7.21
CA ALA A 148 -20.56 8.52 8.34
C ALA A 148 -20.16 9.55 9.42
N PHE A 149 -20.10 10.84 9.11
CA PHE A 149 -19.50 11.86 9.99
C PHE A 149 -20.39 12.31 11.15
N THR A 150 -21.57 11.72 11.27
CA THR A 150 -22.56 12.13 12.29
C THR A 150 -22.31 11.48 13.64
N ASN A 151 -21.53 10.39 13.70
CA ASN A 151 -21.27 9.62 14.90
C ASN A 151 -19.80 9.17 14.96
N PRO A 152 -19.25 8.93 16.17
CA PRO A 152 -18.05 8.12 16.30
C PRO A 152 -18.31 6.70 15.77
N PRO A 153 -17.26 5.89 15.52
CA PRO A 153 -17.40 4.48 15.22
C PRO A 153 -18.32 3.76 16.21
N ASP A 154 -19.21 2.92 15.68
CA ASP A 154 -20.13 2.10 16.44
C ASP A 154 -20.17 0.68 15.87
N GLY A 155 -20.03 -0.31 16.75
CA GLY A 155 -19.89 -1.72 16.41
C GLY A 155 -18.46 -2.25 16.55
N THR A 156 -18.28 -3.48 16.08
CA THR A 156 -17.01 -4.21 16.15
C THR A 156 -16.20 -4.00 14.88
N TYR A 157 -14.95 -3.59 15.04
CA TYR A 157 -13.98 -3.37 13.97
C TYR A 157 -12.75 -4.23 14.21
N VAL A 158 -12.20 -4.78 13.15
CA VAL A 158 -10.87 -5.38 13.15
C VAL A 158 -9.90 -4.32 12.64
N PHE A 159 -8.84 -4.08 13.39
CA PHE A 159 -7.84 -3.08 13.05
C PHE A 159 -6.49 -3.70 12.79
N ARG A 160 -5.69 -2.97 12.02
CA ARG A 160 -4.26 -3.20 11.81
C ARG A 160 -3.58 -1.85 11.78
N ASP A 161 -2.50 -1.75 12.51
CA ASP A 161 -1.64 -0.58 12.53
C ASP A 161 -0.18 -0.98 12.59
N HIS A 162 0.63 -0.09 12.05
CA HIS A 162 2.07 -0.16 12.08
C HIS A 162 2.59 1.19 12.53
N SER A 163 3.48 1.18 13.51
CA SER A 163 4.08 2.40 14.03
C SER A 163 5.53 2.20 14.45
N GLU A 164 6.30 3.27 14.26
CA GLU A 164 7.64 3.39 14.79
C GLU A 164 7.59 4.14 16.10
N ASN A 165 8.37 3.70 17.08
CA ASN A 165 8.56 4.42 18.33
C ASN A 165 10.03 4.59 18.64
N SER A 166 10.45 5.84 18.84
CA SER A 166 11.84 6.21 19.13
C SER A 166 12.49 5.49 20.33
N SER A 167 11.69 5.01 21.28
CA SER A 167 12.15 4.29 22.48
C SER A 167 11.87 2.78 22.45
N LEU A 168 10.84 2.35 21.71
CA LEU A 168 10.37 0.96 21.71
C LEU A 168 10.72 0.19 20.44
N GLY A 169 11.17 0.87 19.37
CA GLY A 169 11.37 0.28 18.05
C GLY A 169 10.06 0.14 17.26
N PRO A 170 10.05 -0.68 16.21
CA PRO A 170 8.86 -0.94 15.40
C PRO A 170 7.79 -1.70 16.19
N ILE A 171 6.54 -1.37 15.92
CA ILE A 171 5.34 -1.90 16.58
C ILE A 171 4.30 -2.21 15.50
N GLY A 172 3.99 -3.49 15.34
CA GLY A 172 2.88 -3.97 14.52
C GLY A 172 1.79 -4.50 15.43
N ALA A 173 0.55 -4.08 15.20
CA ALA A 173 -0.59 -4.55 15.96
C ALA A 173 -1.76 -4.92 15.06
N VAL A 174 -2.46 -5.99 15.44
CA VAL A 174 -3.74 -6.39 14.86
C VAL A 174 -4.68 -6.74 15.98
N GLY A 175 -5.95 -6.39 15.83
CA GLY A 175 -6.88 -6.62 16.91
C GLY A 175 -8.33 -6.39 16.55
N LEU A 176 -9.15 -6.49 17.57
CA LEU A 176 -10.58 -6.25 17.53
C LEU A 176 -10.93 -5.19 18.55
N MET A 177 -11.65 -4.16 18.10
CA MET A 177 -12.23 -3.14 18.95
C MET A 177 -13.75 -3.12 18.77
N THR A 178 -14.48 -3.31 19.85
CA THR A 178 -15.92 -3.07 19.90
C THR A 178 -16.15 -1.71 20.52
N VAL A 179 -16.70 -0.80 19.72
CA VAL A 179 -17.08 0.54 20.14
C VAL A 179 -18.59 0.56 20.36
N SER A 180 -19.02 1.02 21.52
CA SER A 180 -20.43 1.20 21.85
C SER A 180 -20.59 2.49 22.64
N ALA A 181 -21.33 3.46 22.09
CA ALA A 181 -21.47 4.81 22.67
C ALA A 181 -20.10 5.46 23.02
N GLY A 182 -19.10 5.24 22.17
CA GLY A 182 -17.75 5.76 22.34
C GLY A 182 -16.85 4.96 23.29
N VAL A 183 -17.37 4.01 24.06
CA VAL A 183 -16.57 3.12 24.93
C VAL A 183 -15.98 1.98 24.11
N VAL A 184 -14.67 1.72 24.30
CA VAL A 184 -13.93 0.67 23.60
C VAL A 184 -13.68 -0.52 24.52
N THR A 185 -13.95 -1.72 24.01
CA THR A 185 -13.54 -3.02 24.57
C THR A 185 -12.96 -3.88 23.46
N GLY A 186 -12.20 -4.92 23.78
CA GLY A 186 -11.65 -5.82 22.77
C GLY A 186 -10.32 -6.43 23.15
N SER A 187 -9.54 -6.80 22.13
CA SER A 187 -8.23 -7.41 22.30
C SER A 187 -7.34 -7.13 21.10
N GLU A 188 -6.04 -7.13 21.31
CA GLU A 188 -5.04 -6.99 20.26
C GLU A 188 -3.91 -7.98 20.48
N ASP A 189 -3.25 -8.34 19.38
CA ASP A 189 -1.92 -8.92 19.40
C ASP A 189 -0.95 -7.87 18.89
N VAL A 190 0.14 -7.69 19.63
CA VAL A 190 1.17 -6.70 19.36
C VAL A 190 2.48 -7.43 19.20
N ASN A 191 3.22 -7.16 18.12
CA ASN A 191 4.63 -7.47 18.01
C ASN A 191 5.40 -6.15 18.15
N GLN A 192 6.06 -5.99 19.28
CA GLN A 192 6.86 -4.83 19.61
C GLN A 192 8.32 -5.24 19.62
N ASN A 193 9.07 -4.81 18.60
CA ASN A 193 10.50 -5.06 18.47
C ASN A 193 10.87 -6.55 18.63
N GLY A 194 10.09 -7.44 18.00
CA GLY A 194 10.26 -8.90 18.05
C GLY A 194 9.62 -9.59 19.26
N ILE A 195 8.98 -8.85 20.17
CA ILE A 195 8.28 -9.43 21.31
C ILE A 195 6.78 -9.40 21.05
N THR A 196 6.19 -10.59 20.89
CA THR A 196 4.75 -10.73 20.71
C THR A 196 4.00 -10.89 22.03
N ASP A 197 2.91 -10.14 22.19
CA ASP A 197 2.03 -10.18 23.35
C ASP A 197 0.56 -10.09 22.93
N THR A 198 -0.32 -10.71 23.72
CA THR A 198 -1.78 -10.64 23.54
C THR A 198 -2.37 -9.80 24.66
N ARG A 199 -3.05 -8.72 24.31
CA ARG A 199 -3.54 -7.71 25.25
C ARG A 199 -5.04 -7.53 25.16
N THR A 200 -5.66 -7.11 26.26
CA THR A 200 -7.08 -6.75 26.28
C THR A 200 -7.25 -5.24 26.35
N LEU A 201 -8.23 -4.70 25.61
CA LEU A 201 -8.56 -3.28 25.65
C LEU A 201 -9.45 -3.05 26.87
N THR A 202 -8.90 -2.37 27.87
CA THR A 202 -9.54 -2.19 29.19
C THR A 202 -10.43 -0.95 29.24
N THR A 203 -10.04 0.10 28.52
CA THR A 203 -10.80 1.34 28.36
C THR A 203 -10.49 1.97 27.01
N GLY A 204 -11.33 2.90 26.55
CA GLY A 204 -11.04 3.74 25.40
C GLY A 204 -12.18 4.68 25.09
N LEU A 205 -11.90 5.65 24.23
CA LEU A 205 -12.82 6.71 23.82
C LEU A 205 -12.66 6.99 22.33
N PHE A 206 -13.78 7.12 21.62
CA PHE A 206 -13.84 7.79 20.32
C PHE A 206 -14.61 9.11 20.46
N ASN A 207 -13.96 10.22 20.13
CA ASN A 207 -14.61 11.52 20.04
C ASN A 207 -15.38 11.64 18.72
N PHE A 208 -16.38 12.52 18.67
CA PHE A 208 -17.10 12.82 17.43
C PHE A 208 -16.13 13.34 16.36
N PRO A 209 -16.31 12.93 15.08
CA PRO A 209 -15.54 13.51 13.99
C PRO A 209 -16.05 14.92 13.67
N ASP A 210 -15.20 15.73 13.06
CA ASP A 210 -15.58 17.02 12.49
C ASP A 210 -16.30 16.85 11.13
N THR A 211 -16.63 17.96 10.46
CA THR A 211 -17.33 17.94 9.17
C THR A 211 -16.51 17.36 8.01
N SER A 212 -15.23 17.07 8.22
CA SER A 212 -14.36 16.38 7.27
C SER A 212 -14.21 14.89 7.56
N GLY A 213 -14.90 14.37 8.57
CA GLY A 213 -14.81 12.97 8.98
C GLY A 213 -13.55 12.62 9.78
N ARG A 214 -12.77 13.64 10.16
CA ARG A 214 -11.59 13.50 11.04
C ARG A 214 -12.03 13.56 12.50
N GLY A 215 -11.65 12.57 13.30
CA GLY A 215 -11.89 12.55 14.74
C GLY A 215 -10.66 12.08 15.52
N THR A 216 -10.75 12.09 16.85
CA THR A 216 -9.68 11.60 17.73
C THR A 216 -10.15 10.46 18.61
N GLY A 217 -9.24 9.58 18.99
CA GLY A 217 -9.55 8.50 19.91
C GLY A 217 -8.35 8.04 20.71
N SER A 218 -8.63 7.18 21.69
CA SER A 218 -7.63 6.49 22.48
C SER A 218 -8.15 5.16 23.01
N TYR A 219 -7.24 4.25 23.32
CA TYR A 219 -7.54 3.05 24.11
C TYR A 219 -6.39 2.75 25.06
N THR A 220 -6.69 2.07 26.16
CA THR A 220 -5.69 1.57 27.12
C THR A 220 -5.75 0.06 27.18
N ASP A 221 -4.59 -0.58 27.04
CA ASP A 221 -4.47 -2.03 27.04
C ASP A 221 -4.29 -2.61 28.47
N SER A 222 -4.18 -3.93 28.59
CA SER A 222 -3.99 -4.64 29.86
C SER A 222 -2.62 -4.44 30.51
N THR A 223 -1.67 -3.83 29.80
CA THR A 223 -0.37 -3.41 30.36
C THR A 223 -0.45 -2.03 31.01
N GLY A 224 -1.57 -1.32 30.79
CA GLY A 224 -1.76 0.06 31.25
C GLY A 224 -1.19 1.10 30.28
N PHE A 225 -0.76 0.69 29.09
CA PHE A 225 -0.31 1.59 28.04
C PHE A 225 -1.51 2.19 27.31
N THR A 226 -1.49 3.51 27.11
CA THR A 226 -2.54 4.24 26.38
C THR A 226 -2.05 4.63 25.00
N SER A 227 -2.66 4.05 23.97
CA SER A 227 -2.49 4.45 22.58
C SER A 227 -3.44 5.61 22.24
N THR A 228 -2.94 6.65 21.59
CA THR A 228 -3.73 7.78 21.09
C THR A 228 -3.62 7.90 19.58
N PHE A 229 -4.71 8.29 18.94
CA PHE A 229 -4.75 8.38 17.48
C PHE A 229 -5.76 9.41 16.98
N ILE A 230 -5.57 9.80 15.71
CA ILE A 230 -6.57 10.45 14.88
C ILE A 230 -7.17 9.37 13.99
N TYR A 231 -8.47 9.45 13.71
CA TYR A 231 -9.13 8.58 12.74
C TYR A 231 -9.81 9.40 11.64
N TYR A 232 -9.91 8.82 10.45
CA TYR A 232 -10.61 9.41 9.31
C TYR A 232 -11.61 8.43 8.75
N TRP A 233 -12.88 8.79 8.74
CA TRP A 233 -13.92 7.97 8.12
C TRP A 233 -13.69 7.82 6.63
N VAL A 234 -13.56 6.60 6.12
CA VAL A 234 -13.71 6.30 4.70
C VAL A 234 -15.20 6.10 4.40
N ASN A 235 -15.86 5.24 5.17
CA ASN A 235 -17.31 5.03 5.13
C ASN A 235 -17.77 4.40 6.44
N SER A 236 -19.07 4.11 6.61
CA SER A 236 -19.62 3.57 7.86
C SER A 236 -19.03 2.22 8.32
N ASN A 237 -18.22 1.56 7.49
CA ASN A 237 -17.57 0.29 7.80
C ASN A 237 -16.03 0.39 7.82
N THR A 238 -15.44 1.54 7.49
CA THR A 238 -13.98 1.64 7.34
C THR A 238 -13.50 3.00 7.78
N PHE A 239 -12.47 3.03 8.62
CA PHE A 239 -11.74 4.25 8.95
C PHE A 239 -10.23 4.03 8.96
N ASN A 240 -9.50 5.05 8.56
CA ASN A 240 -8.04 5.09 8.62
C ASN A 240 -7.59 5.62 9.98
N ILE A 241 -6.43 5.19 10.43
CA ILE A 241 -5.83 5.52 11.73
C ILE A 241 -4.50 6.24 11.48
N PHE A 242 -4.26 7.32 12.21
CA PHE A 242 -2.98 8.00 12.30
C PHE A 242 -2.54 8.02 13.77
N CYS A 243 -1.41 7.40 14.06
CA CYS A 243 -0.89 7.29 15.42
C CYS A 243 -0.43 8.66 15.92
N THR A 244 -0.89 9.05 17.12
CA THR A 244 -0.47 10.26 17.82
C THR A 244 0.11 9.97 19.21
N THR A 245 0.33 8.69 19.51
CA THR A 245 0.94 8.25 20.77
C THR A 245 2.30 8.93 20.95
N PRO A 246 2.61 9.51 22.13
CA PRO A 246 3.85 10.25 22.32
C PRO A 246 5.11 9.45 21.95
N GLY A 247 5.93 10.03 21.08
CA GLY A 247 7.17 9.41 20.61
C GLY A 247 6.99 8.29 19.58
N ALA A 248 5.75 8.08 19.11
CA ALA A 248 5.42 7.17 18.04
C ALA A 248 4.81 7.88 16.83
N PHE A 249 4.98 7.29 15.66
CA PHE A 249 4.32 7.71 14.42
C PHE A 249 3.99 6.47 13.60
N GLY A 250 2.85 6.46 12.95
CA GLY A 250 2.36 5.26 12.28
C GLY A 250 1.01 5.45 11.64
N LEU A 251 0.65 4.49 10.81
CA LEU A 251 -0.59 4.45 10.07
C LEU A 251 -1.28 3.11 10.29
N GLY A 252 -2.60 3.12 10.20
CA GLY A 252 -3.40 1.91 10.27
C GLY A 252 -4.75 2.08 9.61
N ALA A 253 -5.54 1.04 9.67
CA ALA A 253 -6.93 1.06 9.26
C ALA A 253 -7.75 0.09 10.11
N ALA A 254 -9.04 0.34 10.19
CA ALA A 254 -10.00 -0.54 10.82
C ALA A 254 -11.20 -0.77 9.91
N GLU A 255 -11.63 -2.02 9.85
CA GLU A 255 -12.77 -2.46 9.03
C GLU A 255 -13.80 -3.18 9.90
N ARG A 256 -15.08 -2.86 9.68
CA ARG A 256 -16.19 -3.38 10.47
C ARG A 256 -16.31 -4.89 10.27
N GLN A 257 -16.34 -5.61 11.38
CA GLN A 257 -16.40 -7.05 11.38
C GLN A 257 -17.78 -7.54 10.95
N THR A 258 -17.83 -8.54 10.07
CA THR A 258 -19.06 -9.18 9.59
C THR A 258 -18.92 -10.70 9.55
N GLY A 259 -20.00 -11.44 9.81
CA GLY A 259 -19.99 -12.91 9.78
C GLY A 259 -19.70 -13.60 11.12
N ALA A 260 -19.66 -12.87 12.24
CA ALA A 260 -19.61 -13.45 13.58
C ALA A 260 -20.92 -14.24 13.92
N PRO A 261 -20.85 -15.25 14.82
CA PRO A 261 -19.67 -15.78 15.48
C PRO A 261 -18.78 -16.58 14.51
N PHE A 262 -17.47 -16.53 14.75
CA PHE A 262 -16.49 -17.22 13.90
C PHE A 262 -16.17 -18.63 14.40
N SER A 263 -15.64 -19.46 13.50
CA SER A 263 -15.04 -20.76 13.81
C SER A 263 -14.09 -21.16 12.67
N ASN A 264 -13.45 -22.33 12.75
CA ASN A 264 -12.57 -22.78 11.66
C ASN A 264 -13.24 -22.72 10.28
N THR A 265 -14.56 -22.97 10.18
CA THR A 265 -15.28 -22.93 8.91
C THR A 265 -15.34 -21.55 8.26
N SER A 266 -15.12 -20.48 9.03
CA SER A 266 -15.14 -19.10 8.55
C SER A 266 -13.88 -18.73 7.74
N LEU A 267 -12.77 -19.45 7.91
CA LEU A 267 -11.59 -19.37 7.05
C LEU A 267 -11.60 -20.58 6.13
N SER A 268 -12.24 -20.46 4.97
CA SER A 268 -12.37 -21.57 4.01
C SER A 268 -12.18 -21.06 2.59
N GLY A 269 -11.47 -21.84 1.77
CA GLY A 269 -11.08 -21.46 0.41
C GLY A 269 -9.65 -20.96 0.32
N SER A 270 -9.29 -20.45 -0.85
CA SER A 270 -7.94 -19.97 -1.13
C SER A 270 -7.85 -18.47 -0.87
N TYR A 271 -6.80 -18.02 -0.20
CA TYR A 271 -6.56 -16.60 0.09
C TYR A 271 -5.23 -16.19 -0.53
N ALA A 272 -5.19 -15.01 -1.14
CA ALA A 272 -3.96 -14.31 -1.47
C ALA A 272 -3.70 -13.25 -0.39
N TYR A 273 -2.44 -13.01 -0.06
CA TYR A 273 -2.07 -12.08 1.00
C TYR A 273 -0.82 -11.28 0.64
N GLY A 274 -0.68 -10.12 1.28
CA GLY A 274 0.50 -9.28 1.26
C GLY A 274 0.79 -8.75 2.67
N SER A 275 2.07 -8.67 3.03
CA SER A 275 2.56 -8.03 4.25
C SER A 275 3.84 -7.25 3.97
N ARG A 276 4.06 -6.25 4.81
CA ARG A 276 5.30 -5.48 4.90
C ARG A 276 5.65 -5.25 6.36
N GLY A 277 6.88 -4.82 6.62
CA GLY A 277 7.32 -4.42 7.95
C GLY A 277 8.83 -4.37 8.07
N ASP A 278 9.33 -4.32 9.29
CA ASP A 278 10.73 -4.01 9.59
C ASP A 278 11.50 -5.24 10.06
N THR A 279 12.79 -5.21 9.78
CA THR A 279 13.78 -6.09 10.41
C THR A 279 14.62 -5.28 11.39
N PHE A 280 15.52 -5.94 12.12
CA PHE A 280 16.53 -5.21 12.89
C PHE A 280 17.57 -4.49 12.03
N THR A 281 17.59 -4.74 10.72
CA THR A 281 18.53 -4.13 9.77
C THR A 281 17.93 -2.88 9.15
N TYR A 282 16.69 -2.97 8.66
CA TYR A 282 16.03 -1.90 7.91
C TYR A 282 14.57 -1.74 8.31
N LEU A 283 14.15 -0.47 8.41
CA LEU A 283 12.73 -0.14 8.36
C LEU A 283 12.17 -0.54 7.00
N ASN A 284 10.98 -1.12 6.98
CA ASN A 284 10.36 -1.69 5.80
C ASN A 284 11.25 -2.79 5.13
N GLY A 285 12.15 -3.41 5.89
CA GLY A 285 13.15 -4.39 5.39
C GLY A 285 12.61 -5.79 5.10
N VAL A 286 11.29 -6.00 5.15
CA VAL A 286 10.69 -7.27 4.78
C VAL A 286 9.35 -7.08 4.08
N HIS A 287 9.22 -7.69 2.92
CA HIS A 287 8.01 -7.71 2.11
C HIS A 287 7.64 -9.12 1.71
N THR A 288 6.39 -9.53 1.90
CA THR A 288 5.95 -10.89 1.53
C THR A 288 4.61 -10.84 0.80
N VAL A 289 4.52 -11.53 -0.32
CA VAL A 289 3.25 -11.80 -1.01
C VAL A 289 3.08 -13.29 -1.16
N GLY A 290 1.86 -13.79 -0.99
CA GLY A 290 1.65 -15.22 -0.97
C GLY A 290 0.21 -15.65 -1.14
N ARG A 291 0.00 -16.97 -1.07
CA ARG A 291 -1.31 -17.58 -0.94
C ARG A 291 -1.29 -18.86 -0.13
N PHE A 292 -2.47 -19.28 0.31
CA PHE A 292 -2.73 -20.60 0.86
C PHE A 292 -4.16 -21.06 0.52
N THR A 293 -4.46 -22.33 0.76
CA THR A 293 -5.83 -22.88 0.73
C THR A 293 -6.18 -23.46 2.10
N SER A 294 -7.24 -22.94 2.70
CA SER A 294 -7.81 -23.43 3.95
C SER A 294 -8.96 -24.40 3.69
N ASP A 295 -9.01 -25.48 4.46
CA ASP A 295 -10.08 -26.49 4.38
C ASP A 295 -11.33 -26.15 5.22
N GLY A 296 -11.31 -25.08 6.00
CA GLY A 296 -12.38 -24.75 6.93
C GLY A 296 -12.43 -25.64 8.18
N ALA A 297 -11.45 -26.53 8.37
CA ALA A 297 -11.39 -27.50 9.46
C ALA A 297 -10.10 -27.40 10.29
N GLY A 298 -9.19 -26.48 9.95
CA GLY A 298 -7.96 -26.22 10.69
C GLY A 298 -6.68 -26.59 9.95
N ASN A 299 -6.74 -26.94 8.66
CA ASN A 299 -5.57 -27.26 7.86
C ASN A 299 -5.36 -26.25 6.73
N LEU A 300 -4.08 -25.93 6.48
CA LEU A 300 -3.62 -25.10 5.38
C LEU A 300 -2.83 -25.97 4.40
N SER A 301 -3.14 -25.82 3.12
CA SER A 301 -2.54 -26.58 2.04
C SER A 301 -2.16 -25.70 0.87
N ALA A 302 -1.30 -26.24 0.00
CA ALA A 302 -0.82 -25.59 -1.21
C ALA A 302 -0.32 -24.15 -0.95
N GLY A 303 0.27 -23.88 0.21
CA GLY A 303 0.84 -22.59 0.53
C GLY A 303 2.03 -22.28 -0.38
N ALA A 304 2.15 -21.03 -0.82
CA ALA A 304 3.32 -20.53 -1.52
C ALA A 304 3.48 -19.03 -1.27
N PHE A 305 4.70 -18.56 -1.01
CA PHE A 305 5.00 -17.13 -0.92
C PHE A 305 6.30 -16.77 -1.63
N ASP A 306 6.39 -15.50 -1.98
CA ASP A 306 7.61 -14.81 -2.39
C ASP A 306 7.90 -13.75 -1.33
N VAL A 307 9.17 -13.61 -0.96
CA VAL A 307 9.61 -12.65 0.06
C VAL A 307 10.88 -11.95 -0.40
N ALA A 308 10.92 -10.64 -0.21
CA ALA A 308 12.16 -9.89 -0.12
C ALA A 308 12.43 -9.62 1.37
N GLN A 309 13.64 -9.91 1.84
CA GLN A 309 14.07 -9.57 3.19
C GLN A 309 15.53 -9.10 3.19
N ASP A 310 15.76 -7.88 3.66
CA ASP A 310 17.07 -7.20 3.71
C ASP A 310 17.88 -7.32 2.40
N GLY A 311 17.21 -7.14 1.25
CA GLY A 311 17.76 -7.22 -0.10
C GLY A 311 17.94 -8.65 -0.62
N THR A 312 17.49 -9.66 0.12
CA THR A 312 17.65 -11.07 -0.24
C THR A 312 16.31 -11.70 -0.62
N PRO A 313 16.07 -11.97 -1.91
CA PRO A 313 14.83 -12.57 -2.36
C PRO A 313 14.77 -14.09 -2.08
N ALA A 314 13.58 -14.59 -1.75
CA ALA A 314 13.23 -15.99 -1.84
C ALA A 314 11.92 -16.14 -2.63
N ALA A 315 11.94 -17.01 -3.65
CA ALA A 315 10.86 -17.13 -4.60
C ALA A 315 10.09 -18.44 -4.46
N ASN A 316 8.75 -18.36 -4.52
CA ASN A 316 7.85 -19.50 -4.55
C ASN A 316 8.12 -20.55 -3.45
N VAL A 317 8.40 -20.10 -2.22
CA VAL A 317 8.62 -20.98 -1.08
C VAL A 317 7.30 -21.65 -0.72
N THR A 318 7.22 -22.97 -0.94
CA THR A 318 6.00 -23.73 -0.67
C THR A 318 5.89 -24.15 0.79
N TYR A 319 4.67 -24.23 1.32
CA TYR A 319 4.41 -24.60 2.71
C TYR A 319 3.04 -25.30 2.89
N THR A 320 2.91 -26.02 3.99
CA THR A 320 1.63 -26.45 4.57
C THR A 320 1.47 -25.84 5.95
N GLY A 321 0.33 -26.03 6.61
CA GLY A 321 0.16 -25.52 7.96
C GLY A 321 -1.14 -25.95 8.61
N THR A 322 -1.37 -25.40 9.79
CA THR A 322 -2.59 -25.58 10.57
C THR A 322 -3.05 -24.26 11.16
N TYR A 323 -4.32 -24.18 11.52
CA TYR A 323 -4.86 -23.02 12.22
C TYR A 323 -5.97 -23.41 13.21
N SER A 324 -6.16 -22.55 14.21
CA SER A 324 -7.29 -22.63 15.13
C SER A 324 -7.91 -21.26 15.30
N MET A 325 -9.22 -21.15 15.06
CA MET A 325 -9.98 -19.90 15.15
C MET A 325 -10.95 -19.93 16.33
N ASP A 326 -10.97 -18.85 17.11
CA ASP A 326 -11.96 -18.64 18.16
C ASP A 326 -13.20 -17.87 17.65
N ALA A 327 -14.20 -17.74 18.54
CA ALA A 327 -15.48 -17.11 18.20
C ALA A 327 -15.38 -15.61 17.87
N THR A 328 -14.30 -14.95 18.26
CA THR A 328 -14.04 -13.53 17.99
C THR A 328 -13.47 -13.29 16.59
N GLY A 329 -13.09 -14.37 15.89
CA GLY A 329 -12.45 -14.31 14.58
C GLY A 329 -10.93 -14.21 14.65
N ARG A 330 -10.34 -14.28 15.85
CA ARG A 330 -8.90 -14.43 16.03
C ARG A 330 -8.49 -15.87 15.72
N ALA A 331 -7.51 -16.06 14.86
CA ALA A 331 -6.97 -17.36 14.48
C ALA A 331 -5.45 -17.40 14.62
N ALA A 332 -4.93 -18.41 15.32
CA ALA A 332 -3.51 -18.70 15.38
C ALA A 332 -3.15 -19.67 14.25
N LEU A 333 -2.20 -19.29 13.39
CA LEU A 333 -1.72 -20.06 12.26
C LEU A 333 -0.27 -20.50 12.52
N VAL A 334 0.02 -21.76 12.17
CA VAL A 334 1.38 -22.30 12.10
C VAL A 334 1.63 -22.74 10.66
N ILE A 335 2.62 -22.15 10.01
CA ILE A 335 3.07 -22.52 8.66
C ILE A 335 4.39 -23.28 8.75
N THR A 336 4.57 -24.29 7.89
CA THR A 336 5.77 -25.12 7.82
C THR A 336 6.32 -25.05 6.40
N PRO A 337 7.28 -24.15 6.14
CA PRO A 337 7.96 -24.06 4.86
C PRO A 337 8.74 -25.32 4.52
N THR A 338 8.78 -25.67 3.23
CA THR A 338 9.60 -26.77 2.70
C THR A 338 11.10 -26.54 2.86
N THR A 339 11.51 -25.29 3.07
CA THR A 339 12.88 -24.88 3.39
C THR A 339 13.28 -25.14 4.85
N GLY A 340 12.31 -25.54 5.69
CA GLY A 340 12.51 -25.85 7.11
C GLY A 340 11.98 -24.77 8.05
N GLY A 341 11.97 -25.09 9.35
CA GLY A 341 11.42 -24.22 10.39
C GLY A 341 9.89 -24.14 10.41
N THR A 342 9.36 -23.29 11.28
CA THR A 342 7.93 -22.97 11.38
C THR A 342 7.77 -21.47 11.49
N GLY A 343 6.82 -20.90 10.75
CA GLY A 343 6.38 -19.52 10.92
C GLY A 343 5.05 -19.47 11.69
N ASN A 344 4.89 -18.48 12.55
CA ASN A 344 3.65 -18.25 13.28
C ASN A 344 3.01 -16.95 12.80
N GLN A 345 1.70 -16.96 12.64
CA GLN A 345 0.92 -15.77 12.28
C GLN A 345 -0.37 -15.73 13.09
N ILE A 346 -0.89 -14.53 13.34
CA ILE A 346 -2.16 -14.33 14.04
C ILE A 346 -3.08 -13.53 13.12
N TYR A 347 -4.22 -14.10 12.78
CA TYR A 347 -5.21 -13.51 11.89
C TYR A 347 -6.39 -13.00 12.70
N TYR A 348 -6.93 -11.85 12.35
CA TYR A 348 -8.23 -11.37 12.78
C TYR A 348 -9.14 -11.25 11.55
N MET A 349 -10.24 -12.00 11.54
CA MET A 349 -11.20 -11.99 10.44
C MET A 349 -12.03 -10.71 10.47
N VAL A 350 -11.90 -9.89 9.43
CA VAL A 350 -12.86 -8.80 9.12
C VAL A 350 -14.16 -9.40 8.63
N SER A 351 -14.06 -10.39 7.74
CA SER A 351 -15.17 -11.17 7.21
C SER A 351 -14.66 -12.52 6.73
N PRO A 352 -15.53 -13.49 6.37
CA PRO A 352 -15.08 -14.71 5.72
C PRO A 352 -14.26 -14.49 4.44
N SER A 353 -14.29 -13.31 3.82
CA SER A 353 -13.47 -13.02 2.63
C SER A 353 -12.21 -12.19 2.91
N ARG A 354 -11.96 -11.74 4.14
CA ARG A 354 -10.88 -10.79 4.44
C ARG A 354 -10.39 -10.88 5.88
N ALA A 355 -9.07 -10.85 6.06
CA ALA A 355 -8.42 -10.84 7.36
C ALA A 355 -7.26 -9.84 7.40
N PHE A 356 -7.01 -9.27 8.56
CA PHE A 356 -5.72 -8.65 8.89
C PHE A 356 -4.89 -9.64 9.69
N PHE A 357 -3.57 -9.60 9.54
CA PHE A 357 -2.71 -10.52 10.28
C PHE A 357 -1.40 -9.90 10.72
N LEU A 358 -0.85 -10.47 11.78
CA LEU A 358 0.45 -10.13 12.35
C LEU A 358 1.39 -11.34 12.23
N VAL A 359 2.63 -11.07 11.84
CA VAL A 359 3.72 -12.05 11.82
C VAL A 359 4.34 -12.13 13.22
N VAL A 360 4.44 -13.35 13.74
CA VAL A 360 5.04 -13.65 15.04
C VAL A 360 6.45 -14.16 14.81
N ASP A 361 7.41 -13.25 14.87
CA ASP A 361 8.83 -13.52 14.63
C ASP A 361 9.69 -12.65 15.56
N PRO A 362 10.69 -13.22 16.26
CA PRO A 362 11.56 -12.45 17.15
C PRO A 362 12.55 -11.52 16.43
N ASN A 363 12.65 -11.59 15.10
CA ASN A 363 13.63 -10.81 14.33
C ASN A 363 13.01 -9.77 13.39
N LYS A 364 11.67 -9.67 13.38
CA LYS A 364 10.95 -8.71 12.54
C LYS A 364 9.58 -8.38 13.10
N VAL A 365 9.07 -7.23 12.70
CA VAL A 365 7.71 -6.76 12.96
C VAL A 365 7.05 -6.61 11.61
N ALA A 366 5.99 -7.36 11.33
CA ALA A 366 5.31 -7.27 10.05
C ALA A 366 3.83 -7.63 10.18
N GLU A 367 3.01 -6.96 9.39
CA GLU A 367 1.58 -7.15 9.36
C GLU A 367 1.06 -7.02 7.93
N GLY A 368 -0.13 -7.56 7.71
CA GLY A 368 -0.62 -7.74 6.35
C GLY A 368 -2.12 -7.89 6.25
N THR A 369 -2.55 -8.15 5.04
CA THR A 369 -3.94 -8.42 4.68
C THR A 369 -4.00 -9.70 3.88
N ALA A 370 -5.03 -10.49 4.11
CA ALA A 370 -5.37 -11.66 3.31
C ALA A 370 -6.79 -11.52 2.77
N ASP A 371 -6.96 -11.77 1.47
CA ASP A 371 -8.24 -11.69 0.76
C ASP A 371 -8.55 -13.00 0.06
N LEU A 372 -9.83 -13.40 0.12
CA LEU A 372 -10.33 -14.62 -0.53
C LEU A 372 -10.20 -14.49 -2.05
N GLN A 373 -9.57 -15.50 -2.66
CA GLN A 373 -9.49 -15.62 -4.10
C GLN A 373 -10.88 -15.92 -4.68
N LEU A 374 -11.36 -15.03 -5.56
CA LEU A 374 -12.73 -15.10 -6.11
C LEU A 374 -12.82 -15.96 -7.39
N VAL A 375 -11.73 -16.58 -7.80
CA VAL A 375 -11.63 -17.38 -9.01
C VAL A 375 -11.11 -18.77 -8.66
N SER A 376 -11.77 -19.82 -9.16
CA SER A 376 -11.39 -21.21 -8.88
C SER A 376 -10.12 -21.66 -9.60
N SER A 377 -9.77 -21.02 -10.73
CA SER A 377 -8.51 -21.20 -11.44
C SER A 377 -8.13 -19.96 -12.23
N PHE A 378 -6.88 -19.53 -12.11
CA PHE A 378 -6.34 -18.38 -12.84
C PHE A 378 -5.64 -18.79 -14.15
N SER A 379 -5.51 -17.83 -15.06
CA SER A 379 -4.78 -17.98 -16.33
C SER A 379 -4.42 -16.61 -16.91
N ASN A 380 -3.67 -16.55 -18.01
CA ASN A 380 -3.32 -15.27 -18.63
C ASN A 380 -4.55 -14.43 -19.00
N SER A 381 -5.65 -15.07 -19.40
CA SER A 381 -6.90 -14.37 -19.74
C SER A 381 -7.66 -13.84 -18.53
N THR A 382 -7.33 -14.27 -17.31
CA THR A 382 -7.88 -13.67 -16.08
C THR A 382 -7.44 -12.23 -15.92
N MET A 383 -6.21 -11.89 -16.38
CA MET A 383 -5.66 -10.54 -16.34
C MET A 383 -5.76 -9.88 -17.71
N ASN A 384 -6.75 -9.01 -17.88
CA ASN A 384 -6.98 -8.28 -19.11
C ASN A 384 -7.52 -6.86 -18.84
N GLY A 385 -6.95 -5.88 -19.54
CA GLY A 385 -7.30 -4.46 -19.39
C GLY A 385 -6.24 -3.67 -18.62
N GLN A 386 -6.58 -2.42 -18.30
CA GLN A 386 -5.72 -1.48 -17.60
C GLN A 386 -5.98 -1.50 -16.09
N PHE A 387 -4.91 -1.39 -15.31
CA PHE A 387 -4.94 -1.39 -13.86
C PHE A 387 -4.18 -0.17 -13.36
N GLY A 388 -4.65 0.43 -12.27
CA GLY A 388 -3.78 1.28 -11.46
C GLY A 388 -2.70 0.43 -10.80
N PHE A 389 -1.49 0.97 -10.70
CA PHE A 389 -0.31 0.32 -10.16
C PHE A 389 0.35 1.25 -9.16
N LEU A 390 0.68 0.72 -7.99
CA LEU A 390 1.40 1.41 -6.92
C LEU A 390 2.43 0.46 -6.33
N MET A 391 3.67 0.92 -6.20
CA MET A 391 4.73 0.25 -5.46
C MET A 391 5.53 1.26 -4.65
N HIS A 392 6.03 0.83 -3.49
CA HIS A 392 6.81 1.64 -2.55
C HIS A 392 7.84 0.74 -1.87
N GLY A 393 9.04 1.26 -1.65
CA GLY A 393 10.11 0.50 -1.03
C GLY A 393 11.49 1.12 -1.23
N PHE A 394 12.52 0.29 -1.23
CA PHE A 394 13.90 0.71 -1.46
C PHE A 394 14.75 -0.42 -2.06
N ASP A 395 15.87 -0.07 -2.67
CA ASP A 395 16.97 -1.00 -2.93
C ASP A 395 17.99 -0.90 -1.79
N THR A 396 18.60 -2.03 -1.43
CA THR A 396 19.67 -2.11 -0.41
C THR A 396 21.05 -1.80 -0.98
N ASN A 397 21.24 -1.90 -2.31
CA ASN A 397 22.54 -1.71 -2.96
C ASN A 397 22.42 -1.28 -4.44
N PRO A 398 22.73 -0.03 -4.79
CA PRO A 398 22.96 1.08 -3.85
C PRO A 398 21.70 1.35 -3.00
N PRO A 399 21.84 1.90 -1.78
CA PRO A 399 20.70 2.25 -0.94
C PRO A 399 19.93 3.42 -1.57
N ASP A 400 18.80 3.13 -2.18
CA ASP A 400 17.94 4.10 -2.87
C ASP A 400 16.47 3.83 -2.55
N THR A 401 15.69 4.85 -2.21
CA THR A 401 14.24 4.70 -2.02
C THR A 401 13.54 4.72 -3.38
N PHE A 402 12.56 3.85 -3.58
CA PHE A 402 11.82 3.68 -4.83
C PHE A 402 10.32 3.75 -4.63
N ASP A 403 9.69 4.72 -5.27
CA ASP A 403 8.24 4.84 -5.34
C ASP A 403 7.76 4.92 -6.77
N ARG A 404 6.66 4.24 -7.06
CA ARG A 404 6.18 4.09 -8.42
C ARG A 404 4.67 4.10 -8.44
N VAL A 405 4.09 4.93 -9.29
CA VAL A 405 2.66 4.96 -9.54
C VAL A 405 2.39 5.06 -11.04
N GLY A 406 1.35 4.42 -11.52
CA GLY A 406 1.02 4.48 -12.93
C GLY A 406 -0.02 3.48 -13.34
N THR A 407 -0.03 3.15 -14.63
CA THR A 407 -0.97 2.20 -15.23
C THR A 407 -0.25 0.97 -15.73
N LEU A 408 -0.79 -0.20 -15.41
CA LEU A 408 -0.31 -1.50 -15.86
C LEU A 408 -1.37 -2.18 -16.72
N SER A 409 -1.09 -2.27 -18.02
CA SER A 409 -1.99 -2.83 -19.02
C SER A 409 -1.64 -4.28 -19.33
N TRP A 410 -2.63 -5.17 -19.21
CA TRP A 410 -2.51 -6.60 -19.44
C TRP A 410 -3.28 -6.99 -20.71
N ASN A 411 -2.63 -7.73 -21.62
CA ASN A 411 -3.25 -8.08 -22.89
C ASN A 411 -4.08 -9.38 -22.86
N GLY A 412 -4.20 -10.07 -21.72
CA GLY A 412 -4.89 -11.36 -21.61
C GLY A 412 -4.16 -12.56 -22.18
N SER A 413 -2.94 -12.39 -22.72
CA SER A 413 -2.20 -13.41 -23.46
C SER A 413 -0.69 -13.45 -23.16
N GLY A 414 -0.23 -12.73 -22.13
CA GLY A 414 1.14 -12.82 -21.62
C GLY A 414 2.05 -11.64 -21.96
N ALA A 415 1.52 -10.54 -22.52
CA ALA A 415 2.26 -9.28 -22.65
C ALA A 415 1.64 -8.18 -21.78
N LEU A 416 2.50 -7.37 -21.17
CA LEU A 416 2.10 -6.22 -20.37
C LEU A 416 2.79 -4.93 -20.82
N THR A 417 2.23 -3.80 -20.42
CA THR A 417 2.81 -2.46 -20.62
C THR A 417 2.61 -1.65 -19.35
N LEU A 418 3.69 -1.11 -18.81
CA LEU A 418 3.69 -0.25 -17.63
C LEU A 418 3.94 1.19 -18.08
N ASN A 419 2.98 2.08 -17.89
CA ASN A 419 3.19 3.53 -18.00
C ASN A 419 3.30 4.09 -16.58
N GLU A 420 4.50 4.47 -16.18
CA GLU A 420 4.80 4.83 -14.80
C GLU A 420 5.33 6.26 -14.64
N PHE A 421 5.09 6.79 -13.46
CA PHE A 421 5.91 7.78 -12.79
C PHE A 421 6.73 7.07 -11.71
N VAL A 422 8.02 7.34 -11.64
CA VAL A 422 8.92 6.81 -10.61
C VAL A 422 9.65 7.95 -9.91
N ASN A 423 9.82 7.83 -8.59
CA ASN A 423 10.70 8.63 -7.77
C ASN A 423 11.79 7.72 -7.18
N VAL A 424 13.05 7.99 -7.54
CA VAL A 424 14.23 7.29 -7.02
C VAL A 424 15.05 8.28 -6.21
N SER A 425 14.97 8.19 -4.89
CA SER A 425 15.70 9.06 -3.96
C SER A 425 15.60 10.57 -4.30
N GLY A 426 14.38 11.04 -4.66
CA GLY A 426 14.10 12.41 -5.05
C GLY A 426 14.29 12.71 -6.55
N SER A 427 14.84 11.77 -7.32
CA SER A 427 14.95 11.88 -8.78
C SER A 427 13.72 11.30 -9.46
N THR A 428 12.96 12.13 -10.18
CA THR A 428 11.70 11.71 -10.79
C THR A 428 11.83 11.47 -12.29
N ASN A 429 11.09 10.47 -12.80
CA ASN A 429 11.02 10.17 -14.22
C ASN A 429 9.64 9.61 -14.58
N SER A 430 9.27 9.70 -15.86
CA SER A 430 8.09 9.02 -16.39
C SER A 430 8.43 8.28 -17.67
N VAL A 431 8.05 7.01 -17.74
CA VAL A 431 8.45 6.12 -18.82
C VAL A 431 7.39 5.07 -19.09
N VAL A 432 7.31 4.64 -20.35
CA VAL A 432 6.53 3.48 -20.76
C VAL A 432 7.47 2.30 -20.97
N LEU A 433 7.28 1.25 -20.19
CA LEU A 433 8.03 0.00 -20.26
C LEU A 433 7.15 -1.13 -20.77
N THR A 434 7.76 -2.11 -21.43
CA THR A 434 7.07 -3.30 -21.93
C THR A 434 7.62 -4.54 -21.26
N GLY A 435 6.78 -5.57 -21.18
CA GLY A 435 7.13 -6.79 -20.49
C GLY A 435 6.25 -7.96 -20.87
N THR A 436 6.52 -9.09 -20.24
CA THR A 436 5.75 -10.31 -20.39
C THR A 436 5.31 -10.83 -19.03
N TYR A 437 4.29 -11.69 -19.02
CA TYR A 437 3.83 -12.34 -17.81
C TYR A 437 3.30 -13.75 -18.07
N ALA A 438 3.29 -14.56 -17.01
CA ALA A 438 2.66 -15.88 -17.00
C ALA A 438 1.89 -16.08 -15.69
N VAL A 439 0.61 -16.43 -15.79
CA VAL A 439 -0.29 -16.68 -14.64
C VAL A 439 -0.41 -18.18 -14.40
N SER A 440 -0.05 -18.62 -13.20
CA SER A 440 -0.28 -19.99 -12.73
C SER A 440 -1.73 -20.18 -12.29
N SER A 441 -2.23 -21.43 -12.31
CA SER A 441 -3.63 -21.74 -11.92
C SER A 441 -3.99 -21.34 -10.50
N ASN A 442 -3.00 -21.24 -9.62
CA ASN A 442 -3.16 -20.83 -8.23
C ASN A 442 -3.13 -19.29 -8.02
N GLY A 443 -3.01 -18.52 -9.09
CA GLY A 443 -2.98 -17.06 -9.05
C GLY A 443 -1.59 -16.45 -8.81
N ARG A 444 -0.53 -17.25 -8.61
CA ARG A 444 0.84 -16.72 -8.66
C ARG A 444 1.20 -16.37 -10.10
N THR A 445 1.58 -15.13 -10.33
CA THR A 445 1.95 -14.60 -11.65
C THR A 445 3.39 -14.11 -11.60
N THR A 446 4.20 -14.47 -12.59
CA THR A 446 5.55 -13.93 -12.77
C THR A 446 5.56 -13.01 -13.97
N GLY A 447 6.05 -11.79 -13.78
CA GLY A 447 6.25 -10.78 -14.81
C GLY A 447 7.73 -10.44 -14.97
N SER A 448 8.11 -10.09 -16.19
CA SER A 448 9.41 -9.47 -16.50
C SER A 448 9.15 -8.21 -17.29
N ILE A 449 9.67 -7.08 -16.81
CA ILE A 449 9.51 -5.75 -17.40
C ILE A 449 10.92 -5.20 -17.68
N ALA A 450 11.18 -4.87 -18.95
CA ALA A 450 12.49 -4.39 -19.35
C ALA A 450 12.91 -3.14 -18.56
N ASN A 451 14.16 -3.11 -18.09
CA ASN A 451 14.75 -2.04 -17.28
C ASN A 451 14.06 -1.77 -15.93
N LEU A 452 13.20 -2.69 -15.48
CA LEU A 452 12.61 -2.65 -14.15
C LEU A 452 12.97 -3.91 -13.37
N SER A 453 12.46 -5.06 -13.82
CA SER A 453 12.44 -6.27 -13.01
C SER A 453 12.45 -7.50 -13.89
N SER A 454 13.25 -8.49 -13.51
CA SER A 454 13.23 -9.81 -14.11
C SER A 454 12.28 -10.77 -13.38
N ASN A 455 11.86 -10.40 -12.17
CA ASN A 455 11.09 -11.23 -11.26
C ASN A 455 10.03 -10.42 -10.50
N LEU A 456 9.12 -9.76 -11.23
CA LEU A 456 7.99 -9.05 -10.65
C LEU A 456 6.87 -10.05 -10.39
N VAL A 457 6.56 -10.34 -9.13
CA VAL A 457 5.62 -11.39 -8.75
C VAL A 457 4.30 -10.79 -8.29
N PHE A 458 3.20 -11.42 -8.71
CA PHE A 458 1.85 -11.03 -8.30
C PHE A 458 1.13 -12.22 -7.69
N TYR A 459 0.35 -11.98 -6.65
CA TYR A 459 -0.61 -12.94 -6.11
C TYR A 459 -2.02 -12.40 -6.31
N LEU A 460 -2.72 -12.99 -7.28
CA LEU A 460 -4.04 -12.54 -7.72
C LEU A 460 -5.11 -12.88 -6.68
N VAL A 461 -5.88 -11.89 -6.26
CA VAL A 461 -7.13 -12.05 -5.49
C VAL A 461 -8.28 -12.34 -6.46
N SER A 462 -8.31 -11.63 -7.58
CA SER A 462 -9.34 -11.76 -8.61
C SER A 462 -8.77 -11.40 -9.99
N GLY A 463 -9.62 -11.27 -11.00
CA GLY A 463 -9.25 -10.62 -12.27
C GLY A 463 -9.17 -9.09 -12.19
N SER A 464 -9.33 -8.53 -10.99
CA SER A 464 -9.33 -7.09 -10.75
C SER A 464 -8.29 -6.63 -9.73
N ASP A 465 -7.82 -7.47 -8.82
CA ASP A 465 -6.94 -7.06 -7.73
C ASP A 465 -5.82 -8.07 -7.48
N ALA A 466 -4.63 -7.57 -7.17
CA ALA A 466 -3.49 -8.39 -6.79
C ALA A 466 -2.51 -7.65 -5.88
N TYR A 467 -1.82 -8.42 -5.05
CA TYR A 467 -0.61 -8.01 -4.35
C TYR A 467 0.60 -8.16 -5.28
N VAL A 468 1.58 -7.27 -5.17
CA VAL A 468 2.77 -7.22 -6.02
C VAL A 468 4.03 -7.18 -5.17
N LEU A 469 5.09 -7.87 -5.62
CA LEU A 469 6.43 -7.81 -5.04
C LEU A 469 7.46 -7.76 -6.17
N GLN A 470 8.41 -6.84 -6.09
CA GLN A 470 9.62 -6.88 -6.93
C GLN A 470 10.62 -7.80 -6.23
N ASN A 471 10.72 -9.05 -6.71
CA ASN A 471 11.50 -10.09 -6.05
C ASN A 471 12.88 -10.25 -6.74
N ASP A 472 13.53 -9.14 -7.07
CA ASP A 472 14.89 -9.10 -7.62
C ASP A 472 15.91 -8.94 -6.47
N ASP A 473 17.18 -9.26 -6.74
CA ASP A 473 18.26 -9.03 -5.77
C ASP A 473 18.31 -7.54 -5.38
N SER A 474 18.56 -7.28 -4.10
CA SER A 474 18.63 -5.97 -3.47
C SER A 474 17.32 -5.20 -3.31
N ALA A 475 16.24 -5.58 -3.98
CA ALA A 475 14.96 -4.87 -3.92
C ALA A 475 14.14 -5.26 -2.69
N GLU A 476 13.68 -4.27 -1.93
CA GLU A 476 12.68 -4.34 -0.87
C GLU A 476 11.48 -3.46 -1.29
N ILE A 477 10.71 -3.93 -2.28
CA ILE A 477 9.65 -3.14 -2.90
C ILE A 477 8.41 -4.00 -3.13
N ASP A 478 7.29 -3.60 -2.52
CA ASP A 478 5.99 -4.23 -2.71
C ASP A 478 4.92 -3.21 -3.12
N GLY A 479 3.73 -3.73 -3.42
CA GLY A 479 2.62 -2.88 -3.79
C GLY A 479 1.37 -3.64 -4.15
N VAL A 480 0.50 -2.94 -4.88
CA VAL A 480 -0.82 -3.43 -5.26
C VAL A 480 -1.20 -2.95 -6.65
N ILE A 481 -2.06 -3.75 -7.29
CA ILE A 481 -2.78 -3.34 -8.52
C ILE A 481 -4.28 -3.51 -8.34
N SER A 482 -5.03 -2.60 -8.95
CA SER A 482 -6.49 -2.68 -9.04
C SER A 482 -6.95 -2.26 -10.43
N LYS A 483 -7.90 -3.00 -11.00
CA LYS A 483 -8.42 -2.78 -12.36
C LYS A 483 -9.18 -1.46 -12.47
N GLN A 484 -8.90 -0.73 -13.55
CA GLN A 484 -9.64 0.46 -13.94
C GLN A 484 -10.93 0.08 -14.69
N PRO A 485 -11.99 0.93 -14.63
CA PRO A 485 -13.31 0.65 -15.19
C PRO A 485 -13.36 0.50 -16.72
#